data_AF-A0A554J8Y5-F1
#
_entry.id   AF-A0A554J8Y5-F1
#
_cell.length_a   1.000
_cell.length_b   1.000
_cell.length_c   1.000
_cell.angle_alpha   90.00
_cell.angle_beta   90.00
_cell.angle_gamma   90.00
#
_symmetry.space_group_name_H-M   'P 1'
#
loop_
_entity.id
_entity.type
_entity.pdbx_description
1 polymer ?
#
loop_
_entity_poly.entity_id
_entity_poly.type
_entity_poly.pdbx_seq_one_letter_code
_entity_poly.pdbx_strand_id
1 'polypeptide(L)'
;MMNYAQSKYKNNRTFVPRKPVKTFRDLDIYQKAMECAVIVVKNIRPKLVTLKYPFIEGITDCAMSVPLFIGEAHSIRFGNFALGLQLIEKAMSGCNKMIIYLEHIKGMYGEKADVDGVLDEIVARYAETRTKTFHLEQSWKKWGRPPADVAGSVKRNSARITL
;
A
#
# COMPACT_ATOMS: atom_id res chain seq x y z
N MET A 1 -29.07 19.91 -33.09
CA MET A 1 -28.48 18.71 -32.47
C MET A 1 -27.21 19.14 -31.74
N MET A 2 -27.22 19.10 -30.40
CA MET A 2 -26.09 19.52 -29.56
C MET A 2 -24.94 18.51 -29.64
N ASN A 3 -23.73 18.99 -29.91
CA ASN A 3 -22.53 18.20 -30.12
C ASN A 3 -21.94 17.78 -28.75
N TYR A 4 -22.29 16.57 -28.29
CA TYR A 4 -21.96 16.00 -26.96
C TYR A 4 -20.49 15.57 -26.77
N ALA A 5 -19.55 16.09 -27.56
CA ALA A 5 -18.20 15.51 -27.69
C ALA A 5 -17.03 16.36 -27.16
N GLN A 6 -17.25 17.52 -26.54
CA GLN A 6 -16.14 18.45 -26.21
C GLN A 6 -15.96 18.83 -24.73
N SER A 7 -16.48 18.07 -23.76
CA SER A 7 -16.41 18.48 -22.34
C SER A 7 -15.48 17.66 -21.42
N LYS A 8 -14.70 16.67 -21.88
CA LYS A 8 -14.08 15.71 -20.93
C LYS A 8 -12.60 15.88 -20.55
N TYR A 9 -11.88 16.87 -21.07
CA TYR A 9 -10.43 17.00 -20.79
C TYR A 9 -9.94 18.42 -20.52
N LYS A 10 -10.74 19.26 -19.86
CA LYS A 10 -10.30 20.60 -19.42
C LYS A 10 -9.80 20.61 -17.96
N ASN A 11 -8.94 19.67 -17.61
CA ASN A 11 -8.16 19.75 -16.36
C ASN A 11 -6.72 20.10 -16.72
N ASN A 12 -6.48 21.39 -16.95
CA ASN A 12 -5.19 21.97 -17.31
C ASN A 12 -4.27 22.08 -16.07
N ARG A 13 -4.06 20.97 -15.35
CA ARG A 13 -3.07 20.93 -14.27
C ARG A 13 -1.70 20.84 -14.92
N THR A 14 -0.91 21.90 -14.81
CA THR A 14 0.51 21.89 -15.18
C THR A 14 1.18 20.66 -14.58
N PHE A 15 1.77 19.82 -15.43
CA PHE A 15 2.52 18.66 -14.97
C PHE A 15 3.71 19.14 -14.13
N VAL A 16 3.64 18.91 -12.82
CA VAL A 16 4.77 19.12 -11.92
C VAL A 16 5.40 17.75 -11.67
N PRO A 17 6.67 17.55 -12.07
CA PRO A 17 7.38 16.31 -11.78
C PRO A 17 7.35 16.01 -10.27
N ARG A 18 7.03 14.76 -9.92
CA ARG A 18 7.08 14.35 -8.51
C ARG A 18 8.53 14.40 -8.01
N LYS A 19 8.70 14.73 -6.73
CA LYS A 19 10.01 14.70 -6.09
C LYS A 19 10.62 13.29 -6.24
N PRO A 20 11.92 13.19 -6.59
CA PRO A 20 12.60 11.91 -6.63
C PRO A 20 12.53 11.20 -5.27
N VAL A 21 12.26 9.89 -5.28
CA VAL A 21 12.24 9.05 -4.07
C VAL A 21 13.67 8.67 -3.73
N LYS A 22 14.20 9.21 -2.63
CA LYS A 22 15.56 8.92 -2.14
C LYS A 22 15.53 7.91 -0.99
N THR A 23 14.51 8.00 -0.14
CA THR A 23 14.32 7.13 1.02
C THR A 23 12.89 6.60 1.06
N PHE A 24 12.67 5.51 1.82
CA PHE A 24 11.33 4.96 2.04
C PHE A 24 10.37 6.00 2.65
N ARG A 25 10.91 6.98 3.39
CA ARG A 25 10.14 8.09 3.96
C ARG A 25 9.54 9.02 2.90
N ASP A 26 10.05 9.02 1.67
CA ASP A 26 9.50 9.79 0.57
C ASP A 26 8.28 9.10 -0.09
N LEU A 27 8.01 7.84 0.26
CA LEU A 27 6.85 7.12 -0.25
C LEU A 27 5.58 7.61 0.45
N ASP A 28 4.62 8.11 -0.33
CA ASP A 28 3.29 8.51 0.16
C ASP A 28 2.60 7.36 0.92
N ILE A 29 2.75 6.12 0.44
CA ILE A 29 2.21 4.93 1.11
C ILE A 29 2.84 4.69 2.49
N TYR A 30 4.11 5.01 2.68
CA TYR A 30 4.78 4.86 3.96
C TYR A 30 4.28 5.94 4.94
N GLN A 31 4.21 7.19 4.49
CA GLN A 31 3.73 8.30 5.32
C GLN A 31 2.29 8.05 5.80
N LYS A 32 1.38 7.69 4.89
CA LYS A 32 -0.01 7.36 5.21
C LYS A 32 -0.14 6.15 6.13
N ALA A 33 0.61 5.08 5.87
CA ALA A 33 0.60 3.90 6.74
C ALA A 33 1.10 4.24 8.16
N MET A 34 2.15 5.05 8.26
CA MET A 34 2.70 5.49 9.55
C MET A 34 1.71 6.37 10.31
N GLU A 35 1.04 7.32 9.65
CA GLU A 35 -0.03 8.12 10.26
C GLU A 35 -1.17 7.23 10.80
N CYS A 36 -1.61 6.24 10.01
CA CYS A 36 -2.65 5.30 10.45
C CYS A 36 -2.19 4.50 11.67
N ALA A 37 -0.95 4.00 11.70
CA ALA A 37 -0.40 3.27 12.82
C ALA A 37 -0.38 4.12 14.10
N VAL A 38 0.06 5.38 14.01
CA VAL A 38 0.06 6.33 15.13
C VAL A 38 -1.36 6.59 15.63
N ILE A 39 -2.33 6.82 14.74
CA ILE A 39 -3.73 7.05 15.12
C ILE A 39 -4.32 5.82 15.82
N VAL A 40 -4.05 4.62 15.29
CA VAL A 40 -4.51 3.36 15.92
C VAL A 40 -3.96 3.24 17.33
N VAL A 41 -2.65 3.43 17.52
CA VAL A 41 -2.01 3.27 18.84
C VAL A 41 -2.42 4.37 19.81
N LYS A 42 -2.51 5.62 19.35
CA LYS A 42 -2.77 6.77 20.22
C LYS A 42 -4.24 6.99 20.53
N ASN A 43 -5.13 6.79 19.55
CA ASN A 43 -6.52 7.21 19.66
C ASN A 43 -7.49 6.02 19.78
N ILE A 44 -7.23 4.92 19.06
CA ILE A 44 -8.13 3.76 19.02
C ILE A 44 -7.82 2.79 20.16
N ARG A 45 -6.54 2.40 20.32
CA ARG A 45 -6.10 1.41 21.31
C ARG A 45 -6.56 1.72 22.75
N PRO A 46 -6.45 2.96 23.28
CA PRO A 46 -6.92 3.24 24.64
C PRO A 46 -8.42 2.99 24.83
N LYS A 47 -9.25 3.31 23.82
CA LYS A 47 -10.69 3.02 23.85
C LYS A 47 -10.94 1.51 23.88
N LEU A 48 -10.20 0.75 23.06
CA LEU A 48 -10.31 -0.71 23.00
C LEU A 48 -9.91 -1.40 24.32
N VAL A 49 -8.91 -0.86 25.04
CA VAL A 49 -8.55 -1.33 26.38
C VAL A 49 -9.73 -1.18 27.34
N THR A 50 -10.38 -0.02 27.36
CA THR A 50 -11.57 0.23 28.19
C THR A 50 -12.74 -0.69 27.80
N LEU A 51 -12.93 -0.95 26.51
CA LEU A 51 -13.95 -1.85 25.97
C LEU A 51 -13.59 -3.33 26.10
N LYS A 52 -12.41 -3.66 26.64
CA LYS A 52 -11.88 -5.02 26.81
C LYS A 52 -11.89 -5.82 25.50
N TYR A 53 -11.46 -5.20 24.41
CA TYR A 53 -11.37 -5.87 23.12
C TYR A 53 -10.36 -7.04 23.19
N PRO A 54 -10.76 -8.28 22.81
CA PRO A 54 -9.90 -9.45 23.00
C PRO A 54 -8.65 -9.47 22.12
N PHE A 55 -8.60 -8.67 21.04
CA PHE A 55 -7.51 -8.69 20.05
C PHE A 55 -6.69 -7.40 20.01
N ILE A 56 -6.49 -6.73 21.16
CA ILE A 56 -5.75 -5.45 21.26
C ILE A 56 -4.32 -5.55 20.72
N GLU A 57 -3.58 -6.60 21.08
CA GLU A 57 -2.21 -6.77 20.57
C GLU A 57 -2.22 -7.06 19.07
N GLY A 58 -3.18 -7.86 18.59
CA GLY A 58 -3.34 -8.18 17.17
C GLY A 58 -3.58 -6.96 16.28
N ILE A 59 -4.44 -6.03 16.68
CA ILE A 59 -4.65 -4.77 15.93
C ILE A 59 -3.43 -3.85 16.01
N THR A 60 -2.76 -3.80 17.16
CA THR A 60 -1.57 -2.97 17.39
C THR A 60 -0.41 -3.43 16.49
N ASP A 61 -0.08 -4.72 16.55
CA ASP A 61 0.98 -5.33 15.74
C ASP A 61 0.67 -5.19 14.25
N CYS A 62 -0.59 -5.42 13.86
CA CYS A 62 -1.00 -5.31 12.47
C CYS A 62 -0.80 -3.87 11.95
N ALA A 63 -1.23 -2.85 12.71
CA ALA A 63 -1.09 -1.46 12.31
C ALA A 63 0.38 -1.05 12.17
N MET A 64 1.24 -1.47 13.09
CA MET A 64 2.68 -1.18 13.07
C MET A 64 3.43 -1.94 11.97
N SER A 65 2.99 -3.16 11.63
CA SER A 65 3.65 -4.00 10.63
C SER A 65 3.58 -3.42 9.20
N VAL A 66 2.49 -2.73 8.84
CA VAL A 66 2.31 -2.17 7.49
C VAL A 66 3.44 -1.20 7.11
N PRO A 67 3.73 -0.13 7.86
CA PRO A 67 4.85 0.76 7.53
C PRO A 67 6.22 0.06 7.64
N LEU A 68 6.38 -0.93 8.53
CA LEU A 68 7.62 -1.71 8.64
C LEU A 68 7.90 -2.50 7.36
N PHE A 69 6.91 -3.25 6.85
CA PHE A 69 7.05 -3.99 5.60
C PHE A 69 7.34 -3.08 4.40
N ILE A 70 6.74 -1.89 4.32
CA ILE A 70 7.03 -0.92 3.26
C ILE A 70 8.50 -0.45 3.34
N GLY A 71 8.98 -0.11 4.54
CA GLY A 71 10.36 0.34 4.75
C GLY A 71 11.38 -0.76 4.43
N GLU A 72 11.10 -1.99 4.86
CA GLU A 72 11.94 -3.16 4.59
C GLU A 72 11.96 -3.49 3.10
N ALA A 73 10.77 -3.55 2.46
CA ALA A 73 10.65 -3.77 1.01
C ALA A 73 11.48 -2.77 0.21
N HIS A 74 11.37 -1.48 0.55
CA HIS A 74 12.18 -0.45 -0.09
C HIS A 74 13.66 -0.74 0.10
N SER A 75 14.12 -1.12 1.29
CA SER A 75 15.54 -1.34 1.57
C SER A 75 16.15 -2.48 0.76
N ILE A 76 15.38 -3.55 0.51
CA ILE A 76 15.90 -4.76 -0.15
C ILE A 76 15.60 -4.82 -1.65
N ARG A 77 14.78 -3.93 -2.21
CA ARG A 77 14.25 -4.02 -3.58
C ARG A 77 15.30 -4.21 -4.68
N PHE A 78 16.54 -3.75 -4.48
CA PHE A 78 17.62 -3.92 -5.44
C PHE A 78 18.48 -5.16 -5.17
N GLY A 79 18.62 -5.58 -3.91
CA GLY A 79 19.43 -6.75 -3.53
C GLY A 79 18.66 -8.07 -3.62
N ASN A 80 17.35 -8.05 -3.33
CA ASN A 80 16.46 -9.18 -3.47
C ASN A 80 15.07 -8.70 -3.88
N PHE A 81 14.88 -8.54 -5.20
CA PHE A 81 13.65 -8.00 -5.77
C PHE A 81 12.41 -8.86 -5.44
N ALA A 82 12.55 -10.19 -5.48
CA ALA A 82 11.46 -11.12 -5.18
C ALA A 82 10.98 -10.97 -3.73
N LEU A 83 11.90 -10.94 -2.76
CA LEU A 83 11.55 -10.71 -1.36
C LEU A 83 10.98 -9.30 -1.15
N GLY A 84 11.51 -8.29 -1.85
CA GLY A 84 10.96 -6.94 -1.82
C GLY A 84 9.49 -6.88 -2.26
N LEU A 85 9.12 -7.60 -3.32
CA LEU A 85 7.72 -7.72 -3.74
C LEU A 85 6.86 -8.47 -2.72
N GLN A 86 7.36 -9.56 -2.14
CA GLN A 86 6.63 -10.30 -1.09
C GLN A 86 6.35 -9.42 0.14
N LEU A 87 7.27 -8.53 0.52
CA LEU A 87 7.04 -7.57 1.61
C LEU A 87 5.99 -6.51 1.23
N ILE A 88 5.96 -6.04 -0.02
CA ILE A 88 4.88 -5.17 -0.53
C ILE A 88 3.52 -5.88 -0.49
N GLU A 89 3.47 -7.16 -0.86
CA GLU A 89 2.27 -8.00 -0.76
C GLU A 89 1.82 -8.18 0.70
N LYS A 90 2.77 -8.40 1.63
CA LYS A 90 2.49 -8.44 3.07
C LYS A 90 1.93 -7.11 3.58
N ALA A 91 2.46 -5.97 3.12
CA ALA A 91 1.91 -4.66 3.48
C ALA A 91 0.45 -4.49 3.00
N MET A 92 0.13 -4.90 1.76
CA MET A 92 -1.24 -4.90 1.24
C MET A 92 -2.17 -5.82 2.03
N SER A 93 -1.69 -7.02 2.38
CA SER A 93 -2.43 -7.96 3.24
C SER A 93 -2.69 -7.35 4.62
N GLY A 94 -1.70 -6.67 5.20
CA GLY A 94 -1.83 -5.94 6.46
C GLY A 94 -2.87 -4.81 6.39
N CYS A 95 -2.93 -4.05 5.30
CA CYS A 95 -3.99 -3.05 5.10
C CYS A 95 -5.38 -3.70 5.11
N ASN A 96 -5.57 -4.81 4.41
CA ASN A 96 -6.85 -5.53 4.40
C ASN A 96 -7.20 -6.09 5.79
N LYS A 97 -6.22 -6.65 6.50
CA LYS A 97 -6.42 -7.16 7.87
C LYS A 97 -6.79 -6.04 8.84
N MET A 98 -6.22 -4.85 8.69
CA MET A 98 -6.62 -3.67 9.47
C MET A 98 -8.06 -3.26 9.20
N ILE A 99 -8.52 -3.25 7.94
CA ILE A 99 -9.93 -2.97 7.62
C ILE A 99 -10.85 -3.95 8.35
N ILE A 100 -10.55 -5.25 8.29
CA ILE A 100 -11.34 -6.28 8.98
C ILE A 100 -11.37 -6.05 10.50
N TYR A 101 -10.23 -5.73 11.12
CA TYR A 101 -10.20 -5.41 12.55
C TYR A 101 -11.11 -4.24 12.91
N LEU A 102 -11.07 -3.16 12.12
CA LEU A 102 -11.86 -1.95 12.37
C LEU A 102 -13.36 -2.22 12.16
N GLU A 103 -13.73 -2.97 11.14
CA GLU A 103 -15.11 -3.41 10.90
C GLU A 103 -15.62 -4.32 12.02
N HIS A 104 -14.79 -5.25 12.51
CA HIS A 104 -15.12 -6.09 13.67
C HIS A 104 -15.37 -5.24 14.92
N ILE A 105 -14.49 -4.28 15.21
CA ILE A 105 -14.64 -3.37 16.35
C ILE A 105 -15.96 -2.59 16.24
N LYS A 106 -16.23 -2.03 15.06
CA LYS A 106 -17.48 -1.29 14.80
C LYS A 106 -18.70 -2.18 14.97
N GLY A 107 -18.68 -3.41 14.47
CA GLY A 107 -19.78 -4.37 14.63
C GLY A 107 -20.02 -4.80 16.07
N MET A 108 -18.97 -4.94 16.88
CA MET A 108 -19.08 -5.38 18.27
C MET A 108 -19.51 -4.28 19.24
N TYR A 109 -19.04 -3.05 19.02
CA TYR A 109 -19.19 -1.96 20.00
C TYR A 109 -20.00 -0.77 19.48
N GLY A 110 -20.26 -0.68 18.18
CA GLY A 110 -20.98 0.42 17.55
C GLY A 110 -20.39 1.78 17.91
N GLU A 111 -21.26 2.73 18.24
CA GLU A 111 -20.89 4.10 18.62
C GLU A 111 -19.93 4.17 19.83
N LYS A 112 -19.89 3.15 20.70
CA LYS A 112 -18.97 3.14 21.86
C LYS A 112 -17.50 3.12 21.43
N ALA A 113 -17.20 2.55 20.27
CA ALA A 113 -15.85 2.53 19.72
C ALA A 113 -15.59 3.67 18.73
N ASP A 114 -16.62 4.33 18.21
CA ASP A 114 -16.53 5.23 17.05
C ASP A 114 -17.36 6.51 17.16
N VAL A 115 -17.30 7.17 18.33
CA VAL A 115 -18.06 8.41 18.61
C VAL A 115 -17.82 9.50 17.55
N ASP A 116 -16.61 9.59 16.99
CA ASP A 116 -16.19 10.66 16.09
C ASP A 116 -16.01 10.20 14.63
N GLY A 117 -16.41 8.97 14.27
CA GLY A 117 -16.24 8.41 12.92
C GLY A 117 -14.79 8.10 12.53
N VAL A 118 -13.88 8.01 13.51
CA VAL A 118 -12.45 7.73 13.30
C VAL A 118 -12.22 6.34 12.71
N LEU A 119 -13.06 5.33 13.02
CA LEU A 119 -12.88 3.99 12.46
C LEU A 119 -13.11 4.01 10.94
N ASP A 120 -14.18 4.64 10.47
CA ASP A 120 -14.50 4.75 9.04
C ASP A 120 -13.43 5.53 8.28
N GLU A 121 -12.90 6.61 8.89
CA GLU A 121 -11.78 7.36 8.32
C GLU A 121 -10.54 6.48 8.13
N ILE A 122 -10.19 5.69 9.15
CA ILE A 122 -9.01 4.83 9.11
C ILE A 122 -9.21 3.65 8.15
N VAL A 123 -10.43 3.10 8.03
CA VAL A 123 -10.79 2.11 7.00
C VAL A 123 -10.52 2.68 5.60
N ALA A 124 -11.01 3.90 5.31
CA ALA A 124 -10.79 4.55 4.02
C ALA A 124 -9.30 4.79 3.73
N ARG A 125 -8.54 5.24 4.73
CA ARG A 125 -7.08 5.46 4.60
C ARG A 125 -6.33 4.15 4.32
N TYR A 126 -6.67 3.03 4.96
CA TYR A 126 -6.05 1.73 4.65
C TYR A 126 -6.44 1.22 3.26
N ALA A 127 -7.69 1.41 2.82
CA ALA A 127 -8.12 1.04 1.47
C ALA A 127 -7.37 1.83 0.39
N GLU A 128 -7.19 3.14 0.59
CA GLU A 128 -6.39 3.99 -0.29
C GLU A 128 -4.91 3.58 -0.29
N THR A 129 -4.35 3.33 0.90
CA THR A 129 -2.95 2.91 1.07
C THR A 129 -2.69 1.59 0.37
N ARG A 130 -3.60 0.61 0.49
CA ARG A 130 -3.53 -0.67 -0.22
C ARG A 130 -3.51 -0.47 -1.74
N THR A 131 -4.40 0.37 -2.27
CA THR A 131 -4.49 0.66 -3.71
C THR A 131 -3.21 1.31 -4.25
N LYS A 132 -2.68 2.29 -3.52
CA LYS A 132 -1.42 2.93 -3.88
C LYS A 132 -0.22 1.99 -3.77
N THR A 133 -0.23 1.09 -2.79
CA THR A 133 0.80 0.06 -2.62
C THR A 133 0.80 -0.92 -3.79
N PHE A 134 -0.38 -1.33 -4.26
CA PHE A 134 -0.50 -2.11 -5.50
C PHE A 134 0.09 -1.37 -6.72
N HIS A 135 -0.18 -0.07 -6.88
CA HIS A 135 0.42 0.69 -7.98
C HIS A 135 1.95 0.79 -7.87
N LEU A 136 2.50 0.90 -6.66
CA LEU A 136 3.94 0.86 -6.44
C LEU A 136 4.52 -0.49 -6.88
N GLU A 137 3.87 -1.58 -6.47
CA GLU A 137 4.24 -2.95 -6.85
C GLU A 137 4.29 -3.11 -8.39
N GLN A 138 3.24 -2.65 -9.08
CA GLN A 138 3.17 -2.70 -10.54
C GLN A 138 4.26 -1.83 -11.18
N SER A 139 4.57 -0.68 -10.60
CA SER A 139 5.68 0.16 -11.08
C SER A 139 7.02 -0.55 -10.91
N TRP A 140 7.26 -1.21 -9.78
CA TRP A 140 8.48 -1.98 -9.54
C TRP A 140 8.59 -3.15 -10.52
N LYS A 141 7.52 -3.90 -10.76
CA LYS A 141 7.47 -5.02 -11.71
C LYS A 141 7.76 -4.62 -13.16
N LYS A 142 7.53 -3.35 -13.53
CA LYS A 142 7.92 -2.80 -14.84
C LYS A 142 9.42 -2.56 -14.94
N TRP A 143 10.06 -2.17 -13.83
CA TRP A 143 11.48 -1.85 -13.76
C TRP A 143 12.34 -3.11 -13.56
N GLY A 144 11.79 -4.13 -12.90
CA GLY A 144 12.43 -5.44 -12.70
C GLY A 144 12.41 -6.35 -13.93
N ARG A 145 11.81 -5.94 -15.05
CA ARG A 145 11.89 -6.65 -16.32
C ARG A 145 12.88 -5.93 -17.25
N PRO A 146 13.79 -6.64 -17.93
CA PRO A 146 14.53 -6.04 -19.03
C PRO A 146 13.53 -5.55 -20.09
N PRO A 147 13.80 -4.43 -20.78
CA PRO A 147 12.87 -3.90 -21.76
C PRO A 147 12.63 -4.93 -22.88
N ALA A 148 11.42 -4.91 -23.45
CA ALA A 148 10.90 -5.98 -24.31
C ALA A 148 11.73 -6.22 -25.58
N ASP A 149 12.50 -5.22 -26.00
CA ASP A 149 13.48 -5.25 -27.10
C ASP A 149 14.71 -6.12 -26.79
N VAL A 150 15.07 -6.31 -25.52
CA VAL A 150 16.21 -7.15 -25.10
C VAL A 150 15.80 -8.61 -24.92
N ALA A 151 14.52 -8.89 -24.61
CA ALA A 151 14.03 -10.26 -24.44
C ALA A 151 13.92 -11.04 -25.77
N GLY A 152 13.84 -10.34 -26.91
CA GLY A 152 13.76 -10.94 -28.24
C GLY A 152 15.11 -11.37 -28.86
N SER A 153 16.24 -10.89 -28.32
CA SER A 153 17.58 -11.17 -28.87
C SER A 153 18.24 -12.43 -28.30
N VAL A 154 17.78 -12.93 -27.14
CA VAL A 154 18.38 -14.10 -26.46
C VAL A 154 17.96 -15.45 -27.08
N LYS A 155 16.96 -15.50 -27.97
CA LYS A 155 16.45 -16.75 -28.56
C LYS A 155 17.15 -17.24 -29.85
N ARG A 156 18.24 -16.63 -30.31
CA ARG A 156 18.84 -16.99 -31.63
C ARG A 156 20.16 -17.76 -31.65
N ASN A 157 20.81 -18.04 -30.51
CA ASN A 157 22.11 -18.75 -30.52
C ASN A 157 22.10 -20.09 -29.79
N SER A 158 21.13 -20.96 -30.09
CA SER A 158 21.17 -22.36 -29.62
C SER A 158 20.62 -23.31 -30.69
N ALA A 159 21.28 -23.36 -31.86
CA ALA A 159 21.16 -24.49 -32.78
C ALA A 159 22.25 -24.43 -33.87
N ARG A 160 23.35 -25.17 -33.65
CA ARG A 160 24.13 -25.97 -34.62
C ARG A 160 25.60 -26.05 -34.19
N ILE A 161 25.87 -27.00 -33.31
CA ILE A 161 27.07 -27.84 -33.46
C ILE A 161 26.53 -29.26 -33.40
N THR A 162 26.51 -29.92 -34.55
CA THR A 162 26.43 -31.37 -34.66
C THR A 162 27.36 -31.71 -35.82
N LEU A 163 28.23 -32.67 -35.53
CA LEU A 163 29.44 -33.09 -36.24
C LEU A 163 29.32 -33.13 -37.77
#